data_AF-A0A3B4AZQ3-F1
#
_entry.id   AF-A0A3B4AZQ3-F1
#
_cell.length_a   1.000
_cell.length_b   1.000
_cell.length_c   1.000
_cell.angle_alpha   90.00
_cell.angle_beta   90.00
_cell.angle_gamma   90.00
#
_symmetry.space_group_name_H-M   'P 1'
#
loop_
_entity.id
_entity.type
_entity.pdbx_description
1 polymer ?
#
loop_
_entity_poly.entity_id
_entity_poly.type
_entity_poly.pdbx_seq_one_letter_code
_entity_poly.pdbx_strand_id
1 'polypeptide(L)'
;VWPSEEVMAHYCLHKRASGAVCELGGGMTCLAGLMVAMSADVREVLLSDGNETSICSILSETAAFRRVLRWDCDSDISPLEGHFDVVMCADCLFLDQYRASLVDAICRLLHPKGTALVLAPRRGQTFALFCDLAQQAGLFVSQQQRYDPHVWDTHSKVSRHTLIAQQHGRTNAPKMWLGTS
;
A
#
# COMPACT_ATOMS: atom_id res chain seq x y z
N VAL A 1 10.16 7.64 -0.29
CA VAL A 1 9.63 6.36 0.22
C VAL A 1 8.90 6.65 1.51
N TRP A 2 7.64 6.23 1.61
CA TRP A 2 6.82 6.38 2.83
C TRP A 2 7.01 5.18 3.76
N PRO A 3 6.81 5.30 5.10
CA PRO A 3 7.00 4.17 6.02
C PRO A 3 6.20 2.93 5.64
N SER A 4 4.96 3.08 5.17
CA SER A 4 4.13 1.95 4.71
C SER A 4 4.71 1.26 3.48
N GLU A 5 5.33 2.02 2.59
CA GLU A 5 5.96 1.51 1.36
C GLU A 5 7.23 0.72 1.70
N GLU A 6 8.07 1.26 2.60
CA GLU A 6 9.26 0.56 3.11
C GLU A 6 8.89 -0.74 3.82
N VAL A 7 7.87 -0.71 4.68
CA VAL A 7 7.38 -1.91 5.38
C VAL A 7 6.80 -2.93 4.41
N MET A 8 6.08 -2.50 3.37
CA MET A 8 5.59 -3.41 2.33
C MET A 8 6.74 -4.03 1.55
N ALA A 9 7.74 -3.24 1.15
CA ALA A 9 8.94 -3.73 0.49
C ALA A 9 9.67 -4.79 1.35
N HIS A 10 9.85 -4.53 2.65
CA HIS A 10 10.39 -5.50 3.60
C HIS A 10 9.53 -6.77 3.68
N TYR A 11 8.21 -6.62 3.76
CA TYR A 11 7.29 -7.75 3.81
C TYR A 11 7.41 -8.63 2.57
N CYS A 12 7.45 -8.04 1.37
CA CYS A 12 7.57 -8.75 0.10
C CYS A 12 8.90 -9.51 -0.05
N LEU A 13 10.00 -9.04 0.55
CA LEU A 13 11.27 -9.77 0.58
C LEU A 13 11.19 -11.08 1.37
N HIS A 14 10.39 -11.11 2.44
CA HIS A 14 10.26 -12.27 3.33
C HIS A 14 9.10 -13.20 2.95
N LYS A 15 8.06 -12.64 2.32
CA LYS A 15 6.87 -13.35 1.85
C LYS A 15 6.85 -13.29 0.33
N ARG A 16 7.36 -14.35 -0.31
CA ARG A 16 7.44 -14.42 -1.78
C ARG A 16 6.03 -14.40 -2.38
N ALA A 17 5.72 -13.30 -3.07
CA ALA A 17 4.64 -13.29 -4.04
C ALA A 17 4.98 -14.26 -5.19
N SER A 18 3.95 -14.78 -5.85
CA SER A 18 4.09 -15.64 -7.02
C SER A 18 3.03 -15.29 -8.05
N GLY A 19 3.29 -15.59 -9.32
CA GLY A 19 2.36 -15.27 -10.41
C GLY A 19 2.49 -13.81 -10.88
N ALA A 20 1.38 -13.21 -11.30
CA ALA A 20 1.34 -11.82 -11.75
C ALA A 20 1.03 -10.85 -10.61
N VAL A 21 1.85 -9.80 -10.48
CA VAL A 21 1.76 -8.84 -9.38
C VAL A 21 1.50 -7.43 -9.91
N CYS A 22 0.58 -6.69 -9.29
CA CYS A 22 0.34 -5.28 -9.56
C CYS A 22 0.53 -4.45 -8.29
N GLU A 23 1.36 -3.41 -8.35
CA GLU A 23 1.40 -2.36 -7.34
C GLU A 23 0.57 -1.17 -7.81
N LEU A 24 -0.43 -0.79 -7.00
CA LEU A 24 -1.29 0.38 -7.21
C LEU A 24 -0.82 1.55 -6.36
N GLY A 25 -0.73 2.74 -6.95
CA GLY A 25 -0.42 3.98 -6.24
C GLY A 25 0.98 3.97 -5.61
N GLY A 26 1.96 3.36 -6.28
CA GLY A 26 3.32 3.23 -5.75
C GLY A 26 4.13 4.53 -5.79
N GLY A 27 3.55 5.63 -6.26
CA GLY A 27 4.21 6.92 -6.35
C GLY A 27 5.41 6.90 -7.31
N MET A 28 6.40 7.74 -7.02
CA MET A 28 7.60 7.91 -7.86
C MET A 28 8.56 6.72 -7.80
N THR A 29 8.33 5.75 -6.92
CA THR A 29 9.25 4.65 -6.64
C THR A 29 8.68 3.30 -6.97
N CYS A 30 7.42 3.02 -6.58
CA CYS A 30 6.87 1.66 -6.62
C CYS A 30 7.84 0.65 -5.98
N LEU A 31 8.36 0.99 -4.79
CA LEU A 31 9.46 0.27 -4.18
C LEU A 31 9.08 -1.18 -3.87
N ALA A 32 7.84 -1.43 -3.44
CA ALA A 32 7.40 -2.79 -3.11
C ALA A 32 7.37 -3.68 -4.35
N GLY A 33 6.84 -3.19 -5.47
CA GLY A 33 6.82 -3.88 -6.76
C GLY A 33 8.20 -4.10 -7.32
N LEU A 34 9.10 -3.12 -7.20
CA LEU A 34 10.50 -3.29 -7.58
C LEU A 34 11.18 -4.39 -6.75
N MET A 35 10.96 -4.42 -5.43
CA MET A 35 11.53 -5.48 -4.59
C MET A 35 10.99 -6.85 -4.97
N VAL A 36 9.68 -6.98 -5.28
CA VAL A 36 9.10 -8.22 -5.79
C VAL A 36 9.78 -8.63 -7.10
N ALA A 37 9.91 -7.70 -8.06
CA ALA A 37 10.52 -7.97 -9.36
C ALA A 37 12.00 -8.41 -9.25
N MET A 38 12.71 -7.97 -8.22
CA MET A 38 14.12 -8.31 -8.00
C MET A 38 14.35 -9.57 -7.18
N SER A 39 13.41 -9.96 -6.32
CA SER A 39 13.65 -10.97 -5.27
C SER A 39 12.74 -12.21 -5.34
N ALA A 40 11.66 -12.15 -6.11
CA ALA A 40 10.69 -13.24 -6.24
C ALA A 40 10.66 -13.82 -7.66
N ASP A 41 10.31 -15.09 -7.76
CA ASP A 41 10.07 -15.79 -9.03
C ASP A 41 8.62 -15.53 -9.47
N VAL A 42 8.40 -14.33 -10.00
CA VAL A 42 7.09 -13.83 -10.46
C VAL A 42 7.02 -13.83 -11.99
N ARG A 43 5.82 -14.06 -12.53
CA ARG A 43 5.58 -14.07 -13.98
C ARG A 43 5.76 -12.67 -14.58
N GLU A 44 5.24 -11.67 -13.88
CA GLU A 44 5.27 -10.27 -14.29
C GLU A 44 5.00 -9.38 -13.08
N VAL A 45 5.49 -8.14 -13.16
CA VAL A 45 5.17 -7.09 -12.20
C VAL A 45 4.72 -5.85 -12.97
N LEU A 46 3.54 -5.33 -12.65
CA LEU A 46 3.05 -4.04 -13.09
C LEU A 46 3.21 -3.01 -11.96
N LEU A 47 4.03 -2.00 -12.20
CA LEU A 47 4.20 -0.83 -11.35
C LEU A 47 3.26 0.27 -11.85
N SER A 48 2.38 0.76 -10.99
CA SER A 48 1.36 1.71 -11.42
C SER A 48 1.08 2.82 -10.41
N ASP A 49 0.69 3.97 -10.95
CA ASP A 49 0.24 5.16 -10.24
C ASP A 49 -0.72 5.94 -11.14
N GLY A 50 -1.61 6.73 -10.55
CA GLY A 50 -2.52 7.60 -11.29
C GLY A 50 -1.85 8.85 -11.86
N ASN A 51 -0.65 9.19 -11.39
CA ASN A 51 0.13 10.34 -11.83
C ASN A 51 1.22 9.92 -12.84
N GLU A 52 1.12 10.44 -14.07
CA GLU A 52 2.10 10.21 -15.13
C GLU A 52 3.53 10.62 -14.74
N THR A 53 3.68 11.73 -14.01
CA THR A 53 5.00 12.17 -13.54
C THR A 53 5.61 11.16 -12.57
N SER A 54 4.79 10.54 -11.72
CA SER A 54 5.22 9.50 -10.80
C SER A 54 5.68 8.26 -11.57
N ILE A 55 4.95 7.83 -12.58
CA ILE A 55 5.35 6.68 -13.40
C ILE A 55 6.65 6.93 -14.17
N CYS A 56 6.80 8.11 -14.76
CA CYS A 56 8.01 8.48 -15.49
C CYS A 56 9.25 8.59 -14.60
N SER A 57 9.09 8.84 -13.29
CA SER A 57 10.20 8.95 -12.34
C SER A 57 10.65 7.62 -11.75
N ILE A 58 9.93 6.52 -11.99
CA ILE A 58 10.34 5.18 -11.56
C ILE A 58 11.59 4.78 -12.33
N LEU A 59 12.72 4.79 -11.64
CA LEU A 59 14.01 4.30 -12.13
C LEU A 59 14.02 2.77 -12.07
N SER A 60 13.57 2.13 -13.15
CA SER A 60 13.59 0.68 -13.29
C SER A 60 14.37 0.27 -14.53
N GLU A 61 15.48 -0.46 -14.32
CA GLU A 61 16.15 -1.29 -15.33
C GLU A 61 15.69 -2.75 -15.24
N THR A 62 14.69 -3.05 -14.41
CA THR A 62 14.18 -4.40 -14.16
C THR A 62 13.11 -4.79 -15.18
N ALA A 63 12.77 -6.09 -15.23
CA ALA A 63 11.73 -6.63 -16.12
C ALA A 63 10.29 -6.20 -15.75
N ALA A 64 10.11 -5.17 -14.92
CA ALA A 64 8.81 -4.69 -14.49
C ALA A 64 8.19 -3.72 -15.51
N PHE A 65 6.91 -3.91 -15.79
CA PHE A 65 6.14 -3.00 -16.62
C PHE A 65 5.71 -1.78 -15.80
N ARG A 66 5.65 -0.62 -16.45
CA ARG A 66 5.24 0.65 -15.85
C ARG A 66 4.03 1.18 -16.61
N ARG A 67 2.97 1.58 -15.90
CA ARG A 67 1.75 2.09 -16.54
C ARG A 67 1.02 3.10 -15.66
N VAL A 68 0.56 4.20 -16.27
CA VAL A 68 -0.43 5.07 -15.63
C VAL A 68 -1.74 4.31 -15.49
N LEU A 69 -2.23 4.15 -14.26
CA LEU A 69 -3.43 3.41 -13.95
C LEU A 69 -4.24 4.20 -12.92
N ARG A 70 -5.31 4.84 -13.38
CA ARG A 70 -6.24 5.57 -12.51
C ARG A 70 -7.37 4.65 -12.09
N TRP A 71 -7.60 4.53 -10.79
CA TRP A 71 -8.57 3.59 -10.22
C TRP A 71 -10.01 3.90 -10.63
N ASP A 72 -10.30 5.16 -10.94
CA ASP A 72 -11.60 5.68 -11.38
C ASP A 72 -11.75 5.74 -12.91
N CYS A 73 -10.81 5.17 -13.66
CA CYS A 73 -10.82 5.20 -15.12
C CYS A 73 -11.02 3.80 -15.72
N ASP A 74 -12.21 3.54 -16.27
CA ASP A 74 -12.56 2.23 -16.82
C ASP A 74 -11.61 1.77 -17.94
N SER A 75 -11.17 2.67 -18.82
CA SER A 75 -10.21 2.32 -19.88
C SER A 75 -8.83 1.89 -19.37
N ASP A 76 -8.48 2.31 -18.15
CA ASP A 76 -7.23 1.89 -17.51
C ASP A 76 -7.39 0.49 -16.88
N ILE A 77 -8.57 0.19 -16.32
CA ILE A 77 -8.87 -1.05 -15.58
C ILE A 77 -9.33 -2.20 -16.49
N SER A 78 -10.29 -1.97 -17.38
CA SER A 78 -10.93 -3.00 -18.23
C SER A 78 -9.96 -3.93 -18.96
N PRO A 79 -8.81 -3.46 -19.51
CA PRO A 79 -7.84 -4.33 -20.17
C PRO A 79 -7.08 -5.29 -19.25
N LEU A 80 -7.17 -5.11 -17.93
CA LEU A 80 -6.39 -5.82 -16.91
C LEU A 80 -7.28 -6.64 -15.97
N GLU A 81 -8.57 -6.80 -16.29
CA GLU A 81 -9.51 -7.54 -15.46
C GLU A 81 -9.09 -9.00 -15.26
N GLY A 82 -9.09 -9.45 -14.00
CA GLY A 82 -8.75 -10.82 -13.63
C GLY A 82 -7.29 -11.23 -13.87
N HIS A 83 -6.39 -10.28 -14.18
CA HIS A 83 -5.04 -10.56 -14.65
C HIS A 83 -4.06 -10.91 -13.53
N PHE A 84 -4.22 -10.33 -12.34
CA PHE A 84 -3.22 -10.37 -11.29
C PHE A 84 -3.54 -11.37 -10.17
N ASP A 85 -2.56 -12.21 -9.84
CA ASP A 85 -2.60 -13.10 -8.68
C ASP A 85 -2.42 -12.32 -7.37
N VAL A 86 -1.66 -11.23 -7.41
CA VAL A 86 -1.45 -10.33 -6.27
C VAL A 86 -1.65 -8.88 -6.70
N VAL A 87 -2.53 -8.17 -6.00
CA VAL A 87 -2.64 -6.71 -6.11
C VAL A 87 -2.20 -6.12 -4.78
N MET A 88 -1.32 -5.12 -4.78
CA MET A 88 -0.81 -4.51 -3.56
C MET A 88 -0.81 -2.99 -3.62
N CYS A 89 -1.02 -2.35 -2.48
CA CYS A 89 -0.89 -0.90 -2.35
C CYS A 89 -0.46 -0.49 -0.93
N ALA A 90 0.40 0.53 -0.86
CA ALA A 90 0.91 1.07 0.39
C ALA A 90 0.37 2.49 0.63
N ASP A 91 -0.17 2.74 1.82
CA ASP A 91 -0.72 4.03 2.28
C ASP A 91 -1.70 4.70 1.30
N CYS A 92 -2.51 3.95 0.55
CA CYS A 92 -3.44 4.52 -0.44
C CYS A 92 -4.83 4.90 0.12
N LEU A 93 -5.10 4.64 1.40
CA LEU A 93 -6.46 4.66 1.96
C LEU A 93 -6.98 6.05 2.37
N PHE A 94 -6.11 7.06 2.37
CA PHE A 94 -6.43 8.41 2.87
C PHE A 94 -7.21 9.27 1.86
N LEU A 95 -7.34 8.84 0.61
CA LEU A 95 -8.01 9.59 -0.46
C LEU A 95 -9.52 9.30 -0.46
N ASP A 96 -10.29 10.10 0.26
CA ASP A 96 -11.74 9.91 0.40
C ASP A 96 -12.47 9.78 -0.94
N GLN A 97 -12.14 10.66 -1.89
CA GLN A 97 -12.78 10.71 -3.21
C GLN A 97 -12.52 9.46 -4.07
N TYR A 98 -11.43 8.73 -3.83
CA TYR A 98 -11.02 7.59 -4.64
C TYR A 98 -11.13 6.25 -3.91
N ARG A 99 -11.59 6.23 -2.66
CA ARG A 99 -11.65 5.00 -1.85
C ARG A 99 -12.51 3.91 -2.49
N ALA A 100 -13.70 4.27 -2.98
CA ALA A 100 -14.58 3.32 -3.66
C ALA A 100 -13.95 2.81 -4.97
N SER A 101 -13.35 3.72 -5.75
CA SER A 101 -12.64 3.36 -6.99
C SER A 101 -11.44 2.46 -6.74
N LEU A 102 -10.69 2.65 -5.64
CA LEU A 102 -9.60 1.76 -5.25
C LEU A 102 -10.11 0.35 -4.94
N VAL A 103 -11.22 0.23 -4.21
CA VAL A 103 -11.84 -1.08 -3.92
C VAL A 103 -12.29 -1.75 -5.22
N ASP A 104 -12.98 -1.02 -6.09
CA ASP A 104 -13.43 -1.53 -7.40
C ASP A 104 -12.25 -1.99 -8.26
N ALA A 105 -11.21 -1.17 -8.37
CA ALA A 105 -9.98 -1.51 -9.09
C ALA A 105 -9.33 -2.78 -8.53
N ILE A 106 -9.19 -2.92 -7.21
CA ILE A 106 -8.66 -4.15 -6.59
C ILE A 106 -9.52 -5.35 -6.96
N CYS A 107 -10.85 -5.24 -6.87
CA CYS A 107 -11.76 -6.34 -7.19
C CYS A 107 -11.66 -6.78 -8.65
N ARG A 108 -11.60 -5.81 -9.58
CA ARG A 108 -11.56 -6.07 -11.01
C ARG A 108 -10.21 -6.60 -11.48
N LEU A 109 -9.11 -6.06 -10.95
CA LEU A 109 -7.75 -6.46 -11.34
C LEU A 109 -7.36 -7.85 -10.81
N LEU A 110 -7.93 -8.27 -9.68
CA LEU A 110 -7.63 -9.56 -9.08
C LEU A 110 -8.20 -10.73 -9.88
N HIS A 111 -7.34 -11.71 -10.15
CA HIS A 111 -7.76 -13.06 -10.52
C HIS A 111 -8.70 -13.64 -9.44
N PRO A 112 -9.70 -14.50 -9.75
CA PRO A 112 -10.67 -15.01 -8.78
C PRO A 112 -10.10 -15.73 -7.54
N LYS A 113 -8.84 -16.19 -7.61
CA LYS A 113 -8.10 -16.80 -6.48
C LYS A 113 -6.94 -15.93 -5.98
N GLY A 114 -6.87 -14.69 -6.45
CA GLY A 114 -5.82 -13.75 -6.11
C GLY A 114 -5.97 -13.21 -4.69
N THR A 115 -4.95 -12.47 -4.25
CA THR A 115 -4.91 -11.86 -2.92
C THR A 115 -4.54 -10.38 -3.03
N ALA A 116 -5.30 -9.53 -2.33
CA ALA A 116 -4.91 -8.14 -2.12
C ALA A 116 -4.02 -8.00 -0.88
N LEU A 117 -2.86 -7.33 -1.00
CA LEU A 117 -2.02 -6.94 0.12
C LEU A 117 -2.08 -5.42 0.30
N VAL A 118 -2.71 -4.97 1.38
CA VAL A 118 -2.86 -3.54 1.69
C VAL A 118 -2.15 -3.22 3.00
N LEU A 119 -1.14 -2.35 2.95
CA LEU A 119 -0.45 -1.85 4.14
C LEU A 119 -0.70 -0.35 4.27
N ALA A 120 -1.48 0.03 5.27
CA ALA A 120 -1.79 1.42 5.53
C ALA A 120 -1.94 1.70 7.03
N PRO A 121 -1.55 2.89 7.50
CA PRO A 121 -1.90 3.36 8.84
C PRO A 121 -3.41 3.55 8.96
N ARG A 122 -3.92 3.53 10.20
CA ARG A 122 -5.37 3.67 10.45
C ARG A 122 -5.95 5.03 10.03
N ARG A 123 -5.14 6.10 10.11
CA ARG A 123 -5.46 7.52 9.79
C ARG A 123 -6.94 7.85 10.05
N GLY A 124 -7.33 7.96 11.32
CA GLY A 124 -8.73 8.18 11.69
C GLY A 124 -9.59 6.96 11.36
N GLN A 125 -10.62 7.14 10.53
CA GLN A 125 -11.56 6.08 10.11
C GLN A 125 -11.27 5.55 8.70
N THR A 126 -10.29 6.09 7.98
CA THR A 126 -10.09 5.78 6.54
C THR A 126 -9.83 4.31 6.28
N PHE A 127 -9.06 3.64 7.16
CA PHE A 127 -8.80 2.21 7.08
C PHE A 127 -10.07 1.37 7.31
N ALA A 128 -10.87 1.74 8.31
CA ALA A 128 -12.11 1.03 8.63
C ALA A 128 -13.12 1.15 7.49
N LEU A 129 -13.32 2.37 6.98
CA LEU A 129 -14.20 2.64 5.84
C LEU A 129 -13.78 1.88 4.58
N PHE A 130 -12.48 1.74 4.34
CA PHE A 130 -11.98 0.92 3.24
C PHE A 130 -12.31 -0.57 3.44
N CYS A 131 -12.13 -1.10 4.65
CA CYS A 131 -12.48 -2.48 4.96
C CYS A 131 -13.97 -2.75 4.75
N ASP A 132 -14.84 -1.84 5.20
CA ASP A 132 -16.29 -1.95 5.05
C ASP A 132 -16.68 -1.99 3.56
N LEU A 133 -16.11 -1.10 2.74
CA LEU A 133 -16.34 -1.09 1.29
C LEU A 133 -15.82 -2.36 0.60
N ALA A 134 -14.63 -2.84 0.99
CA ALA A 134 -14.07 -4.08 0.44
C ALA A 134 -14.96 -5.30 0.76
N GLN A 135 -15.50 -5.39 1.98
CA GLN A 135 -16.44 -6.45 2.34
C GLN A 135 -17.76 -6.34 1.58
N GLN A 136 -18.29 -5.12 1.40
CA GLN A 136 -19.49 -4.88 0.60
C GLN A 136 -19.30 -5.25 -0.87
N ALA A 137 -18.09 -5.08 -1.41
CA ALA A 137 -17.70 -5.51 -2.76
C ALA A 137 -17.45 -7.03 -2.87
N GLY A 138 -17.59 -7.80 -1.78
CA GLY A 138 -17.47 -9.24 -1.77
C GLY A 138 -16.06 -9.78 -1.45
N LEU A 139 -15.11 -8.93 -1.07
CA LEU A 139 -13.79 -9.37 -0.64
C LEU A 139 -13.84 -9.93 0.79
N PHE A 140 -13.13 -11.03 1.01
CA PHE A 140 -12.85 -11.50 2.37
C PHE A 140 -11.71 -10.67 2.98
N VAL A 141 -12.03 -9.87 4.01
CA VAL A 141 -11.07 -8.98 4.66
C VAL A 141 -10.56 -9.58 5.97
N SER A 142 -9.25 -9.78 6.07
CA SER A 142 -8.54 -10.19 7.30
C SER A 142 -7.53 -9.11 7.70
N GLN A 143 -7.69 -8.54 8.89
CA GLN A 143 -6.82 -7.48 9.40
C GLN A 143 -5.77 -8.04 10.36
N GLN A 144 -4.50 -7.68 10.16
CA GLN A 144 -3.40 -8.05 11.05
C GLN A 144 -2.63 -6.82 11.50
N GLN A 145 -2.49 -6.63 12.81
CA GLN A 145 -1.64 -5.55 13.37
C GLN A 145 -0.19 -5.99 13.58
N ARG A 146 0.01 -7.29 13.87
CA ARG A 146 1.32 -7.89 14.15
C ARG A 146 1.69 -8.87 13.04
N TYR A 147 1.93 -8.34 11.85
CA TYR A 147 2.23 -9.13 10.66
C TYR A 147 3.71 -9.52 10.54
N ASP A 148 4.60 -8.80 11.22
CA ASP A 148 6.04 -9.09 11.27
C ASP A 148 6.61 -8.75 12.66
N PRO A 149 7.38 -9.66 13.31
CA PRO A 149 7.94 -9.41 14.64
C PRO A 149 8.93 -8.24 14.70
N HIS A 150 9.74 -8.05 13.66
CA HIS A 150 10.74 -6.98 13.60
C HIS A 150 10.06 -5.62 13.42
N VAL A 151 9.10 -5.52 12.51
CA VAL A 151 8.28 -4.30 12.34
C VAL A 151 7.52 -3.98 13.62
N TRP A 152 6.96 -4.99 14.29
CA TRP A 152 6.24 -4.80 15.55
C TRP A 152 7.14 -4.35 16.70
N ASP A 153 8.36 -4.89 16.82
CA ASP A 153 9.33 -4.45 17.81
C ASP A 153 9.74 -2.98 17.59
N THR A 154 10.01 -2.61 16.34
CA THR A 154 10.30 -1.21 15.96
C THR A 154 9.12 -0.29 16.30
N HIS A 155 7.89 -0.66 15.92
CA HIS A 155 6.67 0.07 16.30
C HIS A 155 6.54 0.23 17.82
N SER A 156 6.83 -0.83 18.57
CA SER A 156 6.74 -0.85 20.04
C SER A 156 7.79 0.04 20.70
N LYS A 157 8.98 0.16 20.11
CA LYS A 157 10.06 1.07 20.57
C LYS A 157 9.70 2.52 20.28
N VAL A 158 9.29 2.84 19.05
CA VAL A 158 8.88 4.20 18.66
C VAL A 158 7.72 4.68 19.53
N SER A 159 6.68 3.87 19.71
CA SER A 159 5.51 4.22 20.52
C SER A 159 5.87 4.52 21.98
N ARG A 160 6.82 3.78 22.55
CA ARG A 160 7.35 4.04 23.91
C ARG A 160 8.07 5.39 23.99
N HIS A 161 8.88 5.74 22.99
CA HIS A 161 9.59 7.02 22.94
C HIS A 161 8.62 8.20 22.74
N THR A 162 7.57 8.05 21.92
CA THR A 162 6.54 9.08 21.75
C THR A 162 5.80 9.37 23.06
N LEU A 163 5.48 8.33 23.84
CA LEU A 163 4.85 8.49 25.16
C LEU A 163 5.78 9.18 26.18
N ILE A 164 7.08 8.86 26.17
CA ILE A 164 8.06 9.49 27.08
C ILE A 164 8.29 10.96 26.71
N ALA A 165 8.34 11.30 25.41
CA ALA A 165 8.44 12.69 24.95
C ALA A 165 7.20 13.53 25.32
N GLN A 166 6.02 12.92 25.33
CA GLN A 166 4.79 13.57 25.80
C GLN A 166 4.78 13.80 27.33
N GLN A 167 5.52 13.00 28.11
CA GLN A 167 5.61 13.16 29.57
C GLN A 167 6.64 14.22 30.01
N HIS A 168 7.68 14.49 29.22
CA HIS A 168 8.74 15.46 29.56
C HIS A 168 8.46 16.91 29.13
N GLY A 169 7.35 17.19 28.42
CA GLY A 169 6.96 18.53 27.94
C GLY A 169 6.22 19.43 28.93
N ARG A 170 6.40 19.27 30.26
CA ARG A 170 5.62 19.96 31.31
C ARG A 170 6.22 21.25 31.88
N THR A 171 7.16 21.93 31.22
CA THR A 171 7.69 23.22 31.72
C THR A 171 7.71 24.33 30.65
N ASN A 172 6.76 25.27 30.79
CA ASN A 172 6.68 26.67 30.35
C ASN A 172 7.05 27.08 28.90
N ALA A 173 6.05 27.08 27.99
CA ALA A 173 5.90 28.00 26.84
C ALA A 173 4.49 27.89 26.20
N PRO A 174 3.94 28.92 25.52
CA PRO A 174 2.62 28.88 24.88
C PRO A 174 2.60 27.96 23.63
N LYS A 175 1.44 27.35 23.38
CA LYS A 175 1.26 26.14 22.56
C LYS A 175 0.86 26.43 21.12
N MET A 176 1.46 25.71 20.17
CA MET A 176 0.90 25.39 18.86
C MET A 176 1.05 23.87 18.66
N TRP A 177 -0.04 23.18 18.36
CA TRP A 177 -0.08 21.71 18.23
C TRP A 177 -0.33 21.32 16.77
N LEU A 178 0.62 20.60 16.18
CA LEU A 178 0.46 19.88 14.91
C LEU A 178 1.23 18.56 15.06
N GLY A 179 0.54 17.42 14.91
CA GLY A 179 1.21 16.12 14.91
C GLY A 179 0.32 14.97 14.44
N THR A 180 0.75 14.28 13.38
CA THR A 180 0.31 12.92 13.02
C THR A 180 1.48 12.12 12.43
N SER A 181 1.52 10.83 12.82
CA SER A 181 2.43 9.72 12.44
C SER A 181 3.92 9.97 12.63
#